data_AF-A0A256XDU6-F1
#
_entry.id   AF-A0A256XDU6-F1
#
_cell.length_a   1.000
_cell.length_b   1.000
_cell.length_c   1.000
_cell.angle_alpha   90.00
_cell.angle_beta   90.00
_cell.angle_gamma   90.00
#
_symmetry.space_group_name_H-M   'P 1'
#
loop_
_entity.id
_entity.type
_entity.pdbx_description
1 polymer ?
#
loop_
_entity_poly.entity_id
_entity_poly.type
_entity_poly.pdbx_seq_one_letter_code
_entity_poly.pdbx_strand_id
1 'polypeptide(L)'
;MSWKEAPSEEDLKNFKQYVENAREDLHTIARNDAEMISSKVKEEDYKTAAEFVLDMVINSILVNNTESPRKVIEFMKKKPEKYGKIFENEAFKIAEKLLKAFEDKNLDLFSEAMQEIVDKLFGKTSLELRFSTLKDLHCAFFTYK
;
A
#
# COMPACT_ATOMS: atom_id res chain seq x y z
N MET A 1 15.45 -12.21 3.59
CA MET A 1 15.66 -11.04 2.70
C MET A 1 15.69 -9.82 3.60
N SER A 2 16.74 -9.01 3.54
CA SER A 2 16.77 -7.73 4.25
C SER A 2 16.06 -6.68 3.41
N TRP A 3 15.11 -5.94 3.98
CA TRP A 3 14.45 -4.81 3.30
C TRP A 3 15.35 -3.57 3.22
N LYS A 4 16.56 -3.64 3.80
CA LYS A 4 17.55 -2.56 3.78
C LYS A 4 18.57 -2.71 2.65
N GLU A 5 18.66 -3.88 2.05
CA GLU A 5 19.60 -4.17 0.97
C GLU A 5 18.97 -3.84 -0.38
N ALA A 6 19.72 -3.19 -1.27
CA ALA A 6 19.21 -2.88 -2.60
C ALA A 6 18.82 -4.16 -3.36
N PRO A 7 17.69 -4.16 -4.10
CA PRO A 7 17.35 -5.23 -5.03
C PRO A 7 18.44 -5.41 -6.11
N SER A 8 18.49 -6.60 -6.72
CA SER A 8 19.40 -6.86 -7.83
C SER A 8 19.04 -6.00 -9.05
N GLU A 9 20.03 -5.74 -9.93
CA GLU A 9 19.78 -4.99 -11.17
C GLU A 9 18.73 -5.67 -12.06
N GLU A 10 18.70 -7.01 -12.08
CA GLU A 10 17.70 -7.79 -12.81
C GLU A 10 16.30 -7.55 -12.24
N ASP A 11 16.15 -7.54 -10.91
CA ASP A 11 14.87 -7.30 -10.25
C ASP A 11 14.35 -5.88 -10.52
N LEU A 12 15.23 -4.88 -10.50
CA LEU A 12 14.88 -3.50 -10.84
C LEU A 12 14.45 -3.38 -12.31
N LYS A 13 15.13 -4.08 -13.22
CA LYS A 13 14.77 -4.10 -14.64
C LYS A 13 13.39 -4.74 -14.86
N ASN A 14 13.15 -5.89 -14.24
CA ASN A 14 11.88 -6.61 -14.33
C ASN A 14 10.72 -5.77 -13.77
N PHE A 15 10.94 -5.12 -12.63
CA PHE A 15 9.97 -4.21 -12.03
C PHE A 15 9.59 -3.06 -12.97
N LYS A 16 10.57 -2.38 -13.57
CA LYS A 16 10.31 -1.27 -14.50
C LYS A 16 9.47 -1.71 -15.69
N GLN A 17 9.79 -2.86 -16.28
CA GLN A 17 9.02 -3.43 -17.38
C GLN A 17 7.59 -3.81 -16.96
N TYR A 18 7.42 -4.37 -15.77
CA TYR A 18 6.09 -4.66 -15.22
C TYR A 18 5.25 -3.39 -15.08
N VAL A 19 5.79 -2.35 -14.45
CA VAL A 19 5.06 -1.09 -14.24
C VAL A 19 4.71 -0.42 -15.56
N GLU A 20 5.61 -0.41 -16.54
CA GLU A 20 5.31 0.13 -17.89
C GLU A 20 4.13 -0.57 -18.55
N ASN A 21 4.03 -1.90 -18.40
CA ASN A 21 2.95 -2.68 -19.00
C ASN A 21 1.63 -2.59 -18.23
N ALA A 22 1.69 -2.47 -16.90
CA ALA A 22 0.52 -2.55 -16.02
C ALA A 22 0.04 -1.19 -15.51
N ARG A 23 0.63 -0.08 -15.96
CA ARG A 23 0.40 1.26 -15.37
C ARG A 23 -1.07 1.67 -15.34
N GLU A 24 -1.77 1.52 -16.46
CA GLU A 24 -3.18 1.92 -16.58
C GLU A 24 -4.09 1.04 -15.72
N ASP A 25 -3.80 -0.26 -15.66
CA ASP A 25 -4.51 -1.22 -14.81
C ASP A 25 -4.31 -0.88 -13.33
N LEU A 26 -3.07 -0.61 -12.90
CA LEU A 26 -2.75 -0.24 -11.52
C LEU A 26 -3.44 1.05 -11.08
N HIS A 27 -3.51 2.05 -11.95
CA HIS A 27 -4.29 3.28 -11.68
C HIS A 27 -5.80 2.98 -11.54
N THR A 28 -6.33 2.11 -12.39
CA THR A 28 -7.74 1.72 -12.35
C THR A 28 -8.06 0.94 -11.08
N ILE A 29 -7.20 -0.01 -10.68
CA ILE A 29 -7.34 -0.78 -9.46
C ILE A 29 -7.32 0.15 -8.24
N ALA A 30 -6.31 1.03 -8.11
CA ALA A 30 -6.22 1.95 -6.98
C ALA A 30 -7.46 2.86 -6.84
N ARG A 31 -8.04 3.29 -7.97
CA ARG A 31 -9.29 4.05 -7.96
C ARG A 31 -10.47 3.21 -7.47
N ASN A 32 -10.61 1.98 -7.97
CA ASN A 32 -11.67 1.08 -7.55
C ASN A 32 -11.57 0.75 -6.06
N ASP A 33 -10.36 0.53 -5.54
CA ASP A 33 -10.11 0.32 -4.12
C ASP A 33 -10.60 1.51 -3.28
N ALA A 34 -10.33 2.74 -3.74
CA ALA A 34 -10.81 3.95 -3.07
C ALA A 34 -12.34 4.03 -2.98
N GLU A 35 -13.05 3.60 -4.04
CA GLU A 35 -14.51 3.52 -4.08
C GLU A 35 -15.04 2.42 -3.13
N MET A 36 -14.35 1.27 -3.08
CA MET A 36 -14.71 0.13 -2.24
C MET A 36 -14.61 0.42 -0.73
N ILE A 37 -13.66 1.26 -0.29
CA ILE A 37 -13.55 1.69 1.12
C ILE A 37 -14.89 2.22 1.63
N SER A 38 -15.52 3.11 0.85
CA SER A 38 -16.79 3.72 1.27
C SER A 38 -17.97 2.76 1.20
N SER A 39 -17.95 1.75 0.32
CA SER A 39 -18.95 0.67 0.31
C SER A 39 -18.84 -0.18 1.56
N LYS A 40 -17.63 -0.65 1.88
CA LYS A 40 -17.39 -1.55 3.03
C LYS A 40 -17.69 -0.88 4.36
N VAL A 41 -17.43 0.42 4.48
CA VAL A 41 -17.86 1.19 5.66
C VAL A 41 -19.39 1.23 5.83
N LYS A 42 -20.16 1.34 4.74
CA LYS A 42 -21.63 1.31 4.82
C LYS A 42 -22.17 -0.06 5.23
N GLU A 43 -21.44 -1.11 4.88
CA GLU A 43 -21.70 -2.50 5.28
C GLU A 43 -21.20 -2.81 6.70
N GLU A 44 -20.64 -1.82 7.41
CA GLU A 44 -19.97 -1.98 8.71
C GLU A 44 -18.78 -2.96 8.69
N ASP A 45 -18.25 -3.28 7.51
CA ASP A 45 -17.08 -4.12 7.32
C ASP A 45 -15.79 -3.27 7.33
N TYR A 46 -15.43 -2.81 8.52
CA TYR A 46 -14.26 -1.95 8.73
C TYR A 46 -12.93 -2.69 8.53
N LYS A 47 -12.91 -4.01 8.69
CA LYS A 47 -11.72 -4.83 8.43
C LYS A 47 -11.38 -4.80 6.94
N THR A 48 -12.34 -5.17 6.10
CA THR A 48 -12.13 -5.18 4.65
C THR A 48 -11.93 -3.77 4.10
N ALA A 49 -12.59 -2.75 4.68
CA ALA A 49 -12.33 -1.36 4.33
C ALA A 49 -10.86 -0.94 4.59
N ALA A 50 -10.27 -1.36 5.71
CA ALA A 50 -8.86 -1.09 6.02
C ALA A 50 -7.91 -1.82 5.06
N GLU A 51 -8.27 -3.03 4.66
CA GLU A 51 -7.54 -3.82 3.66
C GLU A 51 -7.55 -3.13 2.29
N PHE A 52 -8.70 -2.58 1.85
CA PHE A 52 -8.76 -1.76 0.63
C PHE A 52 -7.93 -0.48 0.70
N VAL A 53 -7.75 0.13 1.88
CA VAL A 53 -6.82 1.26 2.04
C VAL A 53 -5.38 0.83 1.76
N LEU A 54 -4.97 -0.34 2.26
CA LEU A 54 -3.65 -0.88 2.02
C LEU A 54 -3.43 -1.21 0.53
N ASP A 55 -4.38 -1.89 -0.11
CA ASP A 55 -4.30 -2.19 -1.54
C ASP A 55 -4.20 -0.92 -2.40
N MET A 56 -5.05 0.07 -2.13
CA MET A 56 -4.99 1.37 -2.81
C MET A 56 -3.59 1.99 -2.67
N VAL A 57 -3.01 1.99 -1.47
CA VAL A 57 -1.66 2.54 -1.22
C VAL A 57 -0.61 1.76 -1.99
N ILE A 58 -0.62 0.43 -1.94
CA ILE A 58 0.34 -0.44 -2.65
C ILE A 58 0.28 -0.16 -4.15
N ASN A 59 -0.92 -0.27 -4.75
CA ASN A 59 -1.10 -0.11 -6.19
C ASN A 59 -0.69 1.30 -6.66
N SER A 60 -0.97 2.32 -5.86
CA SER A 60 -0.57 3.70 -6.18
C SER A 60 0.94 3.92 -6.06
N ILE A 61 1.59 3.29 -5.09
CA ILE A 61 3.05 3.32 -4.93
C ILE A 61 3.74 2.67 -6.13
N LEU A 62 3.24 1.53 -6.63
CA LEU A 62 3.83 0.81 -7.76
C LEU A 62 3.89 1.66 -9.04
N VAL A 63 3.03 2.67 -9.18
CA VAL A 63 3.03 3.63 -10.31
C VAL A 63 3.59 5.01 -9.93
N ASN A 64 4.32 5.11 -8.82
CA ASN A 64 4.91 6.34 -8.28
C ASN A 64 3.89 7.47 -8.06
N ASN A 65 2.72 7.15 -7.50
CA ASN A 65 1.66 8.10 -7.19
C ASN A 65 1.27 8.07 -5.70
N THR A 66 1.99 8.80 -4.86
CA THR A 66 1.65 8.91 -3.43
C THR A 66 0.56 9.95 -3.13
N GLU A 67 0.33 10.91 -4.05
CA GLU A 67 -0.58 12.03 -3.80
C GLU A 67 -2.04 11.59 -3.69
N SER A 68 -2.51 10.70 -4.57
CA SER A 68 -3.88 10.18 -4.56
C SER A 68 -4.24 9.49 -3.23
N PRO A 69 -3.51 8.46 -2.77
CA PRO A 69 -3.83 7.80 -1.50
C PRO A 69 -3.71 8.74 -0.29
N ARG A 70 -2.75 9.68 -0.28
CA ARG A 70 -2.65 10.70 0.78
C ARG A 70 -3.93 11.52 0.89
N LYS A 71 -4.45 12.04 -0.22
CA LYS A 71 -5.70 12.84 -0.23
C LYS A 71 -6.89 12.03 0.29
N VAL A 72 -6.97 10.75 -0.05
CA VAL A 72 -8.05 9.85 0.43
C VAL A 72 -7.93 9.66 1.94
N ILE A 73 -6.74 9.32 2.46
CA ILE A 73 -6.50 9.14 3.90
C ILE A 73 -6.78 10.43 4.68
N GLU A 74 -6.31 11.59 4.19
CA GLU A 74 -6.60 12.89 4.80
C GLU A 74 -8.10 13.19 4.83
N PHE A 75 -8.83 12.87 3.76
CA PHE A 75 -10.29 13.03 3.72
C PHE A 75 -10.99 12.11 4.74
N MET A 76 -10.56 10.86 4.87
CA MET A 76 -11.10 9.92 5.85
C MET A 76 -10.88 10.44 7.27
N LYS A 77 -9.67 10.94 7.57
CA LYS A 77 -9.31 11.50 8.89
C LYS A 77 -10.13 12.73 9.28
N LYS A 78 -10.64 13.49 8.29
CA LYS A 78 -11.57 14.62 8.53
C LYS A 78 -12.98 14.17 8.90
N LYS A 79 -13.29 12.87 8.83
CA LYS A 79 -14.61 12.27 9.08
C LYS A 79 -14.53 11.08 10.04
N PRO A 80 -13.99 11.27 11.27
CA PRO A 80 -13.78 10.18 12.24
C PRO A 80 -15.09 9.49 12.66
N GLU A 81 -16.22 10.19 12.62
CA GLU A 81 -17.55 9.63 12.88
C GLU A 81 -17.93 8.51 11.91
N LYS A 82 -17.39 8.57 10.68
CA LYS A 82 -17.66 7.60 9.62
C LYS A 82 -16.55 6.55 9.48
N TYR A 83 -15.29 6.98 9.57
CA TYR A 83 -14.13 6.13 9.27
C TYR A 83 -13.30 5.72 10.49
N GLY A 84 -13.63 6.21 11.70
CA GLY A 84 -12.79 6.06 12.90
C GLY A 84 -12.37 4.62 13.21
N LYS A 85 -13.29 3.67 13.06
CA LYS A 85 -13.02 2.23 13.27
C LYS A 85 -11.98 1.63 12.32
N ILE A 86 -11.76 2.23 11.15
CA ILE A 86 -10.70 1.80 10.22
C ILE A 86 -9.33 2.11 10.80
N PHE A 87 -9.18 3.24 11.50
CA PHE A 87 -7.88 3.72 11.95
C PHE A 87 -7.23 2.84 13.03
N GLU A 88 -8.05 2.05 13.73
CA GLU A 88 -7.59 1.08 14.72
C GLU A 88 -7.02 -0.19 14.08
N ASN A 89 -7.33 -0.45 12.81
CA ASN A 89 -6.94 -1.65 12.10
C ASN A 89 -5.44 -1.64 11.69
N GLU A 90 -4.78 -2.79 11.82
CA GLU A 90 -3.36 -2.93 11.48
C GLU A 90 -3.07 -2.68 10.00
N ALA A 91 -3.94 -3.11 9.08
CA ALA A 91 -3.76 -2.86 7.64
C ALA A 91 -3.74 -1.35 7.34
N PHE A 92 -4.62 -0.57 7.99
CA PHE A 92 -4.64 0.88 7.83
C PHE A 92 -3.37 1.54 8.37
N LYS A 93 -2.95 1.18 9.60
CA LYS A 93 -1.72 1.72 10.20
C LYS A 93 -0.49 1.43 9.35
N ILE A 94 -0.40 0.22 8.80
CA ILE A 94 0.67 -0.19 7.89
C ILE A 94 0.61 0.60 6.58
N ALA A 95 -0.59 0.80 6.02
CA ALA A 95 -0.79 1.60 4.81
C ALA A 95 -0.29 3.05 5.01
N GLU A 96 -0.63 3.67 6.14
CA GLU A 96 -0.13 5.00 6.49
C GLU A 96 1.39 5.04 6.64
N LYS A 97 1.97 4.05 7.34
CA LYS A 97 3.41 3.95 7.55
C LYS A 97 4.15 3.78 6.22
N LEU A 98 3.66 2.89 5.36
CA LEU A 98 4.22 2.62 4.05
C LEU A 98 4.16 3.86 3.16
N LEU A 99 3.00 4.52 3.07
CA LEU A 99 2.84 5.76 2.31
C LEU A 99 3.83 6.83 2.78
N LYS A 100 3.92 7.06 4.09
CA LYS A 100 4.85 8.02 4.68
C LYS A 100 6.31 7.67 4.36
N ALA A 101 6.68 6.39 4.39
CA ALA A 101 8.04 5.96 4.06
C ALA A 101 8.43 6.33 2.62
N PHE A 102 7.51 6.19 1.67
CA PHE A 102 7.73 6.60 0.27
C PHE A 102 7.80 8.12 0.11
N GLU A 103 6.91 8.87 0.76
CA GLU A 103 6.92 10.34 0.71
C GLU A 103 8.21 10.93 1.31
N ASP A 104 8.64 10.40 2.45
CA ASP A 104 9.84 10.85 3.16
C ASP A 104 11.13 10.21 2.62
N LYS A 105 11.03 9.27 1.67
CA LYS A 105 12.14 8.43 1.16
C LYS A 105 12.94 7.76 2.29
N ASN A 106 12.23 7.36 3.36
CA ASN A 106 12.81 6.86 4.60
C ASN A 106 12.93 5.33 4.58
N LEU A 107 14.17 4.84 4.42
CA LEU A 107 14.45 3.41 4.31
C LEU A 107 14.15 2.63 5.59
N ASP A 108 14.39 3.22 6.76
CA ASP A 108 14.11 2.55 8.04
C ASP A 108 12.61 2.38 8.22
N LEU A 109 11.84 3.44 7.96
CA LEU A 109 10.37 3.40 8.04
C LEU A 109 9.78 2.43 7.00
N PHE A 110 10.35 2.38 5.80
CA PHE A 110 9.97 1.42 4.76
C PHE A 110 10.25 -0.02 5.21
N SER A 111 11.46 -0.29 5.71
CA SER A 111 11.87 -1.61 6.19
C SER A 111 10.98 -2.09 7.33
N GLU A 112 10.59 -1.19 8.24
CA GLU A 112 9.65 -1.51 9.32
C GLU A 112 8.25 -1.83 8.78
N ALA A 113 7.73 -1.04 7.85
CA ALA A 113 6.42 -1.29 7.24
C ALA A 113 6.38 -2.64 6.51
N MET A 114 7.41 -2.96 5.74
CA MET A 114 7.54 -4.24 5.04
C MET A 114 7.59 -5.42 6.00
N GLN A 115 8.33 -5.30 7.10
CA GLN A 115 8.39 -6.32 8.13
C GLN A 115 7.02 -6.52 8.81
N GLU A 116 6.31 -5.43 9.10
CA GLU A 116 4.96 -5.51 9.66
C GLU A 116 3.95 -6.17 8.72
N ILE A 117 4.03 -5.95 7.40
CA ILE A 117 3.19 -6.66 6.43
C ILE A 117 3.41 -8.17 6.55
N VAL A 118 4.67 -8.62 6.61
CA VAL A 118 5.02 -10.03 6.75
C VAL A 118 4.52 -10.60 8.09
N ASP A 119 4.77 -9.91 9.20
CA ASP A 119 4.47 -10.47 10.52
C ASP A 119 2.97 -10.45 10.84
N LYS A 120 2.27 -9.41 10.40
CA LYS A 120 0.89 -9.14 10.82
C LYS A 120 -0.17 -9.48 9.78
N LEU A 121 0.16 -9.43 8.49
CA LEU A 121 -0.86 -9.54 7.43
C LEU A 121 -0.76 -10.83 6.61
N PHE A 122 0.44 -11.37 6.39
CA PHE A 122 0.62 -12.62 5.62
C PHE A 122 -0.19 -13.78 6.19
N GLY A 123 -1.09 -14.33 5.38
CA GLY A 123 -1.98 -15.45 5.74
C GLY A 123 -3.06 -15.10 6.78
N LYS A 124 -3.23 -13.81 7.12
CA LYS A 124 -4.14 -13.32 8.17
C LYS A 124 -5.20 -12.32 7.66
N THR A 125 -4.98 -11.74 6.48
CA THR A 125 -5.91 -10.83 5.79
C THR A 125 -6.68 -11.53 4.68
N SER A 126 -7.80 -10.95 4.23
CA SER A 126 -8.44 -11.37 2.98
C SER A 126 -7.71 -10.90 1.73
N LEU A 127 -6.81 -9.92 1.88
CA LEU A 127 -5.87 -9.52 0.82
C LEU A 127 -5.00 -10.70 0.37
N GLU A 128 -4.97 -10.96 -0.95
CA GLU A 128 -4.00 -11.86 -1.57
C GLU A 128 -2.62 -11.18 -1.65
N LEU A 129 -2.02 -10.86 -0.51
CA LEU A 129 -0.64 -10.37 -0.46
C LEU A 129 0.31 -11.53 -0.81
N ARG A 130 0.91 -11.43 -1.99
CA ARG A 130 1.90 -12.41 -2.48
C ARG A 130 3.31 -11.89 -2.20
N PHE A 131 4.26 -12.81 -2.08
CA PHE A 131 5.68 -12.43 -1.97
C PHE A 131 6.17 -11.58 -3.16
N SER A 132 5.57 -11.75 -4.35
CA SER A 132 5.85 -10.90 -5.51
C SER A 132 5.51 -9.44 -5.24
N THR A 133 4.36 -9.15 -4.64
CA THR A 133 3.94 -7.78 -4.28
C THR A 133 4.96 -7.11 -3.35
N LEU A 134 5.49 -7.86 -2.38
CA LEU A 134 6.53 -7.32 -1.48
C LEU A 134 7.83 -7.03 -2.21
N LYS A 135 8.21 -7.92 -3.15
CA LYS A 135 9.40 -7.72 -3.98
C LYS A 135 9.22 -6.50 -4.89
N ASP A 136 8.04 -6.31 -5.47
CA ASP A 136 7.73 -5.16 -6.32
C ASP A 136 7.71 -3.85 -5.53
N LEU A 137 7.17 -3.84 -4.31
CA LEU A 137 7.27 -2.69 -3.40
C LEU A 137 8.72 -2.36 -3.03
N HIS A 138 9.54 -3.39 -2.79
CA HIS A 138 10.96 -3.22 -2.53
C HIS A 138 11.69 -2.59 -3.73
N CYS A 139 11.43 -3.10 -4.94
CA CYS A 139 11.94 -2.49 -6.17
C CYS A 139 11.43 -1.06 -6.38
N ALA A 140 10.15 -0.78 -6.11
CA ALA A 140 9.55 0.54 -6.21
C ALA A 140 10.28 1.54 -5.30
N PHE A 141 10.53 1.19 -4.03
CA PHE A 141 11.21 2.06 -3.09
C PHE A 141 12.60 2.46 -3.60
N PHE A 142 13.40 1.50 -4.04
CA PHE A 142 14.75 1.77 -4.56
C PHE A 142 14.77 2.42 -5.94
N THR A 143 13.69 2.29 -6.72
CA THR A 143 13.56 2.94 -8.03
C THR A 143 13.15 4.41 -7.91
N TYR A 144 12.31 4.75 -6.92
CA TYR A 144 11.74 6.09 -6.75
C TYR A 144 12.44 6.95 -5.67
N LYS A 145 13.39 6.36 -4.94
CA LYS A 145 14.26 7.05 -3.98
C LYS A 145 15.06 8.18 -4.63
#